data_AF-E0W2B9-F1
#
_entry.id   AF-E0W2B9-F1
#
_cell.length_a   1.000
_cell.length_b   1.000
_cell.length_c   1.000
_cell.angle_alpha   90.00
_cell.angle_beta   90.00
_cell.angle_gamma   90.00
#
_symmetry.space_group_name_H-M   'P 1'
#
loop_
_entity.id
_entity.type
_entity.pdbx_description
1 polymer ?
#
loop_
_entity_poly.entity_id
_entity_poly.type
_entity_poly.pdbx_seq_one_letter_code
_entity_poly.pdbx_strand_id
1 'polypeptide(L)'
;MELSLEDTTFISCSEYGAICIWDVTNAEDKTIVLDKNFTYFNEILITKTDLEEKLSSIRDLTQRTYELEMEHAYQLRHTETVYNEKESLEILETNHTTELYNISSDVNIIKEKHEAEMLELEAKYNEYMKKDFKKARLGDQECIFELQRQKNYLQDIVTSLEKELKVSKYVNYGEGMNYMEMNWSLMDEIYKIRKKLKFVQTRVQDMETLIFVKLNKTYSPRQVQKIIKSALEPPEDVQEKCHINMENALKKAILVKEKVDLLTKKVKNIQKAMISEAAPLKKRKMRFEI
;
A
#
# COMPACT_ATOMS: atom_id res chain seq x y z
N MET A 1 48.04 6.88 146.50
CA MET A 1 48.36 5.44 146.45
C MET A 1 49.81 5.31 146.85
N GLU A 2 50.14 4.34 147.69
CA GLU A 2 51.48 4.18 148.25
C GLU A 2 51.80 2.69 148.42
N LEU A 3 53.06 2.31 148.17
CA LEU A 3 53.55 0.95 148.43
C LEU A 3 54.17 0.90 149.84
N SER A 4 53.94 -0.22 150.52
CA SER A 4 54.67 -0.55 151.75
C SER A 4 56.17 -0.63 151.48
N LEU A 5 57.00 -0.25 152.46
CA LEU A 5 58.47 -0.28 152.39
C LEU A 5 59.07 -1.67 152.10
N GLU A 6 58.29 -2.74 152.29
CA GLU A 6 58.67 -4.12 151.98
C GLU A 6 58.17 -4.59 150.60
N ASP A 7 57.52 -3.72 149.82
CA ASP A 7 56.90 -3.99 148.51
C ASP A 7 55.87 -5.15 148.50
N THR A 8 55.39 -5.57 149.67
CA THR A 8 54.45 -6.69 149.83
C THR A 8 52.99 -6.29 149.70
N THR A 9 52.68 -5.01 149.91
CA THR A 9 51.30 -4.52 149.90
C THR A 9 51.22 -3.16 149.24
N PHE A 10 50.23 -3.00 148.36
CA PHE A 10 49.92 -1.74 147.70
C PHE A 10 48.61 -1.22 148.25
N ILE A 11 48.60 0.04 148.65
CA ILE A 11 47.44 0.66 149.27
C ILE A 11 46.94 1.78 148.36
N SER A 12 45.67 1.67 147.98
CA SER A 12 44.96 2.70 147.25
C SER A 12 43.83 3.28 148.08
N CYS A 13 43.82 4.60 148.23
CA CYS A 13 42.74 5.33 148.88
C CYS A 13 41.93 6.08 147.82
N SER A 14 40.61 5.94 147.92
CA SER A 14 39.65 6.72 147.15
C SER A 14 39.35 8.05 147.83
N GLU A 15 38.94 9.05 147.06
CA GLU A 15 38.59 10.39 147.53
C GLU A 15 37.44 10.38 148.57
N TYR A 16 36.65 9.30 148.63
CA TYR A 16 35.56 9.11 149.59
C TYR A 16 35.97 8.38 150.88
N GLY A 17 37.28 8.25 151.14
CA GLY A 17 37.81 7.65 152.37
C GLY A 17 37.79 6.12 152.42
N ALA A 18 37.44 5.46 151.31
CA ALA A 18 37.57 4.01 151.18
C ALA A 18 39.03 3.64 150.91
N ILE A 19 39.59 2.75 151.73
CA ILE A 19 40.96 2.25 151.60
C ILE A 19 40.88 0.79 151.15
N CYS A 20 41.51 0.49 150.01
CA CYS A 20 41.71 -0.87 149.53
C CYS A 20 43.17 -1.25 149.72
N ILE A 21 43.39 -2.42 150.31
CA ILE A 21 44.71 -3.01 150.53
C ILE A 21 44.83 -4.19 149.59
N TRP A 22 45.85 -4.17 148.75
CA TRP A 22 46.14 -5.22 147.78
C TRP A 22 47.40 -5.95 148.22
N ASP A 23 47.32 -7.27 148.30
CA ASP A 23 48.50 -8.11 148.50
C ASP A 23 49.28 -8.16 147.20
N VAL A 24 50.50 -7.62 147.21
CA VAL A 24 51.40 -7.62 146.06
C VAL A 24 52.34 -8.79 146.24
N THR A 25 52.09 -9.87 145.50
CA THR A 25 53.07 -10.95 145.35
C THR A 25 54.19 -10.45 144.44
N ASN A 26 55.24 -9.86 145.05
CA ASN A 26 56.38 -9.19 144.40
C ASN A 26 56.99 -10.04 143.27
N ALA A 27 57.10 -9.49 142.06
CA ALA A 27 58.24 -8.74 141.50
C ALA A 27 59.34 -9.62 140.88
N GLU A 28 59.74 -9.15 139.69
CA GLU A 28 60.85 -9.63 138.85
C GLU A 28 60.62 -10.98 138.13
N ASP A 29 60.14 -10.86 136.88
CA ASP A 29 60.35 -11.80 135.76
C ASP A 29 59.90 -13.26 135.90
N LYS A 30 58.76 -13.53 136.54
CA LYS A 30 58.10 -14.84 136.45
C LYS A 30 56.74 -14.74 135.79
N THR A 31 56.60 -15.41 134.64
CA THR A 31 55.34 -15.59 133.92
C THR A 31 54.26 -16.08 134.86
N ILE A 32 53.17 -15.32 134.96
CA ILE A 32 51.97 -15.69 135.71
C ILE A 32 51.46 -17.03 135.15
N VAL A 33 51.67 -18.12 135.88
CA VAL A 33 50.95 -19.37 135.64
C VAL A 33 49.53 -19.09 136.12
N LEU A 34 48.66 -18.69 135.21
CA LEU A 34 47.22 -18.54 135.48
C LEU A 34 46.72 -19.86 136.10
N ASP A 35 46.06 -19.74 137.24
CA ASP A 35 45.58 -20.87 138.01
C ASP A 35 44.64 -21.74 137.16
N LYS A 36 44.70 -23.08 137.26
CA LYS A 36 43.91 -23.99 136.39
C LYS A 36 42.40 -23.84 136.55
N ASN A 37 41.95 -23.12 137.58
CA ASN A 37 40.56 -22.79 137.84
C ASN A 37 40.18 -21.36 137.43
N PHE A 38 40.98 -20.70 136.59
CA PHE A 38 40.65 -19.38 136.06
C PHE A 38 39.50 -19.51 135.05
N THR A 39 38.26 -19.40 135.55
CA THR A 39 37.07 -19.30 134.72
C THR A 39 37.07 -17.95 134.01
N TYR A 40 37.12 -17.97 132.67
CA TYR A 40 36.80 -16.80 131.86
C TYR A 40 35.43 -16.28 132.28
N PHE A 41 35.36 -15.02 132.68
CA PHE A 41 34.09 -14.37 132.96
C PHE A 41 33.32 -14.25 131.63
N ASN A 42 32.12 -14.83 131.56
CA ASN A 42 31.20 -14.69 130.43
C ASN A 42 30.59 -13.27 130.32
N GLU A 43 30.92 -12.40 131.27
CA GLU A 43 30.44 -11.03 131.34
C GLU A 43 31.59 -10.08 131.11
N ILE A 44 31.46 -9.25 130.08
CA ILE A 44 32.43 -8.20 129.78
C ILE A 44 31.94 -6.95 130.51
N LEU A 45 32.77 -6.42 131.42
CA LEU A 45 32.54 -5.13 132.06
C LEU A 45 32.75 -4.03 131.02
N ILE A 46 31.66 -3.50 130.50
CA ILE A 46 31.64 -2.37 129.57
C ILE A 46 30.92 -1.20 130.27
N THR A 47 31.47 0.00 130.10
CA THR A 47 30.83 1.23 130.55
C THR A 47 29.52 1.42 129.80
N LYS A 48 28.46 1.85 130.52
CA LYS A 48 27.14 2.08 129.91
C LYS A 48 27.21 2.97 128.66
N THR A 49 28.08 3.98 128.69
CA THR A 49 28.33 4.90 127.56
C THR A 49 28.84 4.18 126.32
N ASP A 50 29.85 3.31 126.45
CA ASP A 50 30.44 2.58 125.32
C ASP A 50 29.42 1.61 124.72
N LEU A 51 28.60 0.98 125.57
CA LEU A 51 27.52 0.11 125.11
C LEU A 51 26.47 0.88 124.30
N GLU A 52 26.05 2.06 124.78
CA GLU A 52 25.11 2.93 124.08
C GLU A 52 25.66 3.43 122.74
N GLU A 53 26.94 3.81 122.69
CA GLU A 53 27.63 4.22 121.45
C GLU A 53 27.73 3.07 120.43
N LYS A 54 28.11 1.86 120.88
CA LYS A 54 28.16 0.68 120.00
C LYS A 54 26.78 0.29 119.51
N LEU A 55 25.75 0.34 120.37
CA LEU A 55 24.36 0.11 119.94
C LEU A 55 23.89 1.15 118.92
N SER A 56 24.26 2.42 119.07
CA SER A 56 23.98 3.45 118.05
C SER A 56 24.69 3.13 116.73
N SER A 57 25.98 2.79 116.80
CA SER A 57 26.78 2.43 115.62
C SER A 57 26.19 1.22 114.88
N ILE A 58 25.72 0.21 115.62
CA ILE A 58 25.06 -0.96 115.03
C ILE A 58 23.77 -0.54 114.33
N ARG A 59 22.94 0.33 114.93
CA ARG A 59 21.71 0.82 114.31
C ARG A 59 22.01 1.56 113.00
N ASP A 60 22.99 2.46 113.01
CA ASP A 60 23.38 3.22 111.83
C ASP A 60 23.89 2.28 110.72
N LEU A 61 24.70 1.28 111.07
CA LEU A 61 25.16 0.26 110.13
C LEU A 61 24.02 -0.61 109.59
N THR A 62 23.05 -0.98 110.42
CA THR A 62 21.86 -1.74 109.97
C THR A 62 20.99 -0.92 109.03
N GLN A 63 20.84 0.37 109.27
CA GLN A 63 20.13 1.26 108.34
C GLN A 63 20.91 1.39 107.03
N ARG A 64 22.24 1.61 107.11
CA ARG A 64 23.10 1.76 105.93
C ARG A 64 23.12 0.50 105.06
N THR A 65 23.13 -0.68 105.68
CA THR A 65 23.06 -1.96 104.96
C THR A 65 21.71 -2.13 104.27
N TYR A 66 20.60 -1.80 104.93
CA TYR A 66 19.28 -1.82 104.30
C TYR A 66 19.17 -0.84 103.12
N GLU A 67 19.68 0.38 103.28
CA GLU A 67 19.74 1.37 102.19
C GLU A 67 20.51 0.84 100.97
N LEU A 68 21.70 0.27 101.21
CA LEU A 68 22.55 -0.31 100.16
C LEU A 68 21.89 -1.50 99.47
N GLU A 69 21.21 -2.38 100.22
CA GLU A 69 20.46 -3.52 99.65
C GLU A 69 19.36 -3.03 98.71
N MET A 70 18.62 -2.00 99.12
CA MET A 70 17.57 -1.40 98.28
C MET A 70 18.17 -0.74 97.04
N GLU A 71 19.23 0.07 97.17
CA GLU A 71 19.91 0.69 96.04
C GLU A 71 20.40 -0.36 95.03
N HIS A 72 21.02 -1.44 95.50
CA HIS A 72 21.50 -2.51 94.64
C HIS A 72 20.35 -3.24 93.92
N ALA A 73 19.23 -3.49 94.60
CA ALA A 73 18.04 -4.09 94.00
C ALA A 73 17.44 -3.19 92.90
N TYR A 74 17.42 -1.87 93.10
CA TYR A 74 16.98 -0.92 92.08
C TYR A 74 17.93 -0.86 90.90
N GLN A 75 19.24 -0.87 91.14
CA GLN A 75 20.25 -0.89 90.08
C GLN A 75 20.13 -2.14 89.21
N LEU A 76 19.99 -3.33 89.82
CA LEU A 76 19.78 -4.58 89.09
C LEU A 76 18.56 -4.51 88.17
N ARG A 77 17.40 -4.10 88.70
CA ARG A 77 16.18 -3.95 87.89
C ARG A 77 16.35 -2.97 86.75
N HIS A 78 16.99 -1.83 87.01
CA HIS A 78 17.24 -0.85 85.96
C HIS A 78 18.15 -1.43 84.87
N THR A 79 19.24 -2.12 85.26
CA THR A 79 20.13 -2.77 84.29
C THR A 79 19.45 -3.86 83.48
N GLU A 80 18.57 -4.67 84.10
CA GLU A 80 17.79 -5.69 83.40
C GLU A 80 16.82 -5.06 82.39
N THR A 81 16.12 -3.98 82.76
CA THR A 81 15.20 -3.29 81.83
C THR A 81 15.94 -2.72 80.63
N VAL A 82 17.09 -2.07 80.85
CA VAL A 82 17.90 -1.49 79.77
C VAL A 82 18.49 -2.58 78.87
N TYR A 83 18.93 -3.70 79.45
CA TYR A 83 19.43 -4.84 78.69
C TYR A 83 18.34 -5.45 77.80
N ASN A 84 17.15 -5.69 78.35
CA ASN A 84 16.02 -6.25 77.60
C ASN A 84 15.56 -5.33 76.47
N GLU A 85 15.49 -4.01 76.72
CA GLU A 85 15.17 -3.04 75.68
C GLU A 85 16.21 -3.04 74.56
N LYS A 86 17.50 -3.11 74.92
CA LYS A 86 18.59 -3.17 73.94
C LYS A 86 18.53 -4.44 73.10
N GLU A 87 18.30 -5.60 73.72
CA GLU A 87 18.13 -6.87 73.00
C GLU A 87 16.92 -6.83 72.05
N SER A 88 15.79 -6.29 72.52
CA SER A 88 14.60 -6.11 71.67
C SER A 88 14.87 -5.19 70.48
N LEU A 89 15.64 -4.11 70.68
CA LEU A 89 16.03 -3.20 69.60
C LEU A 89 16.95 -3.88 68.60
N GLU A 90 17.92 -4.66 69.04
CA GLU A 90 18.84 -5.39 68.17
C GLU A 90 18.11 -6.44 67.33
N ILE A 91 17.15 -7.16 67.92
CA ILE A 91 16.27 -8.09 67.18
C ILE A 91 15.43 -7.32 66.14
N LEU A 92 14.89 -6.15 66.50
CA LEU A 92 14.10 -5.35 65.57
C LEU A 92 14.94 -4.81 64.41
N GLU A 93 16.15 -4.32 64.69
CA GLU A 93 17.10 -3.85 63.68
C GLU A 93 17.51 -4.98 62.73
N THR A 94 17.87 -6.15 63.28
CA THR A 94 18.21 -7.31 62.46
C THR A 94 17.03 -7.73 61.57
N ASN A 95 15.81 -7.80 62.09
CA ASN A 95 14.61 -8.06 61.29
C ASN A 95 14.45 -7.04 60.17
N HIS A 96 14.50 -5.73 60.46
CA HIS A 96 14.39 -4.69 59.44
C HIS A 96 15.49 -4.78 58.38
N THR A 97 16.74 -5.07 58.77
CA THR A 97 17.83 -5.25 57.78
C THR A 97 17.58 -6.45 56.87
N THR A 98 17.04 -7.55 57.39
CA THR A 98 16.66 -8.71 56.55
C THR A 98 15.49 -8.40 55.62
N GLU A 99 14.47 -7.67 56.09
CA GLU A 99 13.35 -7.24 55.26
C GLU A 99 13.80 -6.30 54.14
N LEU A 100 14.69 -5.35 54.43
CA LEU A 100 15.28 -4.47 53.42
C LEU A 100 16.08 -5.27 52.38
N TYR A 101 16.80 -6.30 52.81
CA TYR A 101 17.53 -7.17 51.88
C TYR A 101 16.57 -7.95 50.97
N ASN A 102 15.49 -8.50 51.53
CA ASN A 102 14.46 -9.21 50.77
C ASN A 102 13.78 -8.28 49.75
N ILE A 103 13.36 -7.09 50.17
CA ILE A 103 12.75 -6.09 49.28
C ILE A 103 13.73 -5.68 48.18
N SER A 104 15.00 -5.45 48.51
CA SER A 104 16.04 -5.12 47.53
C SER A 104 16.20 -6.24 46.49
N SER A 105 16.19 -7.49 46.95
CA SER A 105 16.25 -8.65 46.07
C SER A 105 15.02 -8.75 45.17
N ASP A 106 13.82 -8.57 45.71
CA ASP A 106 12.57 -8.61 44.93
C ASP A 106 12.52 -7.50 43.88
N VAL A 107 12.96 -6.29 44.24
CA VAL A 107 13.07 -5.17 43.30
C VAL A 107 14.00 -5.50 42.13
N ASN A 108 15.14 -6.16 42.38
CA ASN A 108 16.04 -6.56 41.30
C ASN A 108 15.40 -7.63 40.40
N ILE A 109 14.72 -8.63 40.97
CA ILE A 109 14.01 -9.66 40.20
C ILE A 109 12.91 -9.03 39.32
N ILE A 110 12.15 -8.07 39.86
CA ILE A 110 11.10 -7.36 39.11
C ILE A 110 11.70 -6.54 37.99
N LYS A 111 12.82 -5.84 38.23
CA LYS A 111 13.53 -5.09 37.19
C LYS A 111 14.00 -5.99 36.06
N GLU A 112 14.66 -7.10 36.37
CA GLU A 112 15.12 -8.06 35.36
C GLU A 112 13.97 -8.64 34.53
N LYS A 113 12.86 -9.01 35.19
CA LYS A 113 11.64 -9.46 34.49
C LYS A 113 11.07 -8.38 33.57
N HIS A 114 10.99 -7.15 34.08
CA HIS A 114 10.47 -6.02 33.29
C HIS A 114 11.36 -5.71 32.09
N GLU A 115 12.69 -5.72 32.25
CA GLU A 115 13.63 -5.54 31.16
C GLU A 115 13.48 -6.65 30.10
N ALA A 116 13.30 -7.90 30.52
CA ALA A 116 13.05 -9.01 29.60
C ALA A 116 11.72 -8.85 28.82
N GLU A 117 10.65 -8.45 29.51
CA GLU A 117 9.35 -8.18 28.87
C GLU A 117 9.42 -7.01 27.88
N MET A 118 10.15 -5.95 28.22
CA MET A 118 10.38 -4.81 27.35
C MET A 118 11.13 -5.22 26.07
N LEU A 119 12.19 -6.03 26.21
CA LEU A 119 12.93 -6.57 25.05
C LEU A 119 12.05 -7.44 24.17
N GLU A 120 11.17 -8.26 24.76
CA GLU A 120 10.23 -9.10 24.00
C GLU A 120 9.20 -8.23 23.25
N LEU A 121 8.68 -7.18 23.88
CA LEU A 121 7.76 -6.23 23.25
C LEU A 121 8.44 -5.47 22.10
N GLU A 122 9.67 -5.00 22.29
CA GLU A 122 10.46 -4.36 21.23
C GLU A 122 10.72 -5.32 20.06
N ALA A 123 11.06 -6.58 20.34
CA ALA A 123 11.24 -7.60 19.31
C ALA A 123 9.95 -7.84 18.51
N LYS A 124 8.81 -7.99 19.19
CA LYS A 124 7.49 -8.14 18.56
C LYS A 124 7.14 -6.92 17.71
N TYR A 125 7.31 -5.71 18.25
CA TYR A 125 7.05 -4.46 17.52
C TYR A 125 7.92 -4.36 16.26
N ASN A 126 9.21 -4.67 16.38
CA ASN A 126 10.13 -4.70 15.24
C ASN A 126 9.72 -5.73 14.18
N GLU A 127 9.19 -6.89 14.59
CA GLU A 127 8.66 -7.89 13.66
C GLU A 127 7.42 -7.40 12.91
N TYR A 128 6.46 -6.78 13.62
CA TYR A 128 5.28 -6.15 13.01
C TYR A 128 5.69 -5.06 12.00
N MET A 129 6.61 -4.18 12.38
CA MET A 129 7.10 -3.13 11.49
C MET A 129 7.77 -3.73 10.25
N LYS A 130 8.64 -4.74 10.40
CA LYS A 130 9.26 -5.44 9.26
C LYS A 130 8.21 -6.05 8.33
N LYS A 131 7.15 -6.64 8.88
CA LYS A 131 6.06 -7.23 8.11
C LYS A 131 5.28 -6.17 7.33
N ASP A 132 4.95 -5.05 7.96
CA ASP A 132 4.24 -3.95 7.31
C ASP A 132 5.09 -3.28 6.24
N PHE A 133 6.38 -3.04 6.49
CA PHE A 133 7.31 -2.56 5.47
C PHE A 133 7.42 -3.53 4.29
N LYS A 134 7.48 -4.84 4.55
CA LYS A 134 7.50 -5.84 3.47
C LYS A 134 6.21 -5.80 2.66
N LYS A 135 5.04 -5.67 3.30
CA LYS A 135 3.74 -5.56 2.64
C LYS A 135 3.64 -4.29 1.79
N ALA A 136 4.05 -3.14 2.32
CA ALA A 136 4.08 -1.87 1.58
C ALA A 136 5.01 -1.99 0.36
N ARG A 137 6.22 -2.53 0.53
CA ARG A 137 7.17 -2.74 -0.55
C ARG A 137 6.64 -3.67 -1.65
N LEU A 138 5.91 -4.73 -1.28
CA LEU A 138 5.25 -5.61 -2.26
C LEU A 138 4.16 -4.86 -3.04
N GLY A 139 3.33 -4.09 -2.35
CA GLY A 139 2.31 -3.25 -3.00
C GLY A 139 2.91 -2.23 -3.96
N ASP A 140 4.03 -1.58 -3.59
CA ASP A 140 4.74 -0.67 -4.47
C ASP A 140 5.28 -1.38 -5.72
N GLN A 141 5.80 -2.60 -5.56
CA GLN A 141 6.27 -3.42 -6.69
C GLN A 141 5.13 -3.79 -7.64
N GLU A 142 3.97 -4.19 -7.11
CA GLU A 142 2.78 -4.48 -7.92
C GLU A 142 2.30 -3.22 -8.67
N CYS A 143 2.30 -2.07 -8.02
CA CYS A 143 1.97 -0.78 -8.64
C CYS A 143 2.94 -0.45 -9.78
N ILE A 144 4.25 -0.60 -9.56
CA ILE A 144 5.27 -0.40 -10.60
C ILE A 144 5.05 -1.35 -11.77
N PHE A 145 4.74 -2.62 -11.50
CA PHE A 145 4.53 -3.62 -12.55
C PHE A 145 3.30 -3.30 -13.41
N GLU A 146 2.19 -2.89 -12.80
CA GLU A 146 0.99 -2.46 -13.55
C GLU A 146 1.23 -1.16 -14.33
N LEU A 147 1.95 -0.20 -13.76
CA LEU A 147 2.35 1.02 -14.49
C LEU A 147 3.21 0.69 -15.71
N GLN A 148 4.16 -0.24 -15.58
CA GLN A 148 4.97 -0.71 -16.70
C GLN A 148 4.12 -1.42 -17.76
N ARG A 149 3.18 -2.27 -17.34
CA ARG A 149 2.26 -2.96 -18.25
C ARG A 149 1.40 -1.96 -19.04
N GLN A 150 0.82 -0.98 -18.37
CA GLN A 150 0.03 0.08 -19.02
C GLN A 150 0.89 0.92 -19.98
N LYS A 151 2.11 1.30 -19.56
CA LYS A 151 3.06 2.00 -20.41
C LYS A 151 3.36 1.22 -21.68
N ASN A 152 3.65 -0.07 -21.57
CA ASN A 152 3.96 -0.92 -22.72
C ASN A 152 2.75 -1.05 -23.65
N TYR A 153 1.55 -1.23 -23.12
CA TYR A 153 0.32 -1.28 -23.92
C TYR A 153 0.07 0.02 -24.71
N LEU A 154 0.26 1.17 -24.07
CA LEU A 154 0.15 2.48 -24.73
C LEU A 154 1.25 2.64 -25.80
N GLN A 155 2.47 2.21 -25.50
CA GLN A 155 3.58 2.21 -26.46
C GLN A 155 3.23 1.40 -27.70
N ASP A 156 2.69 0.19 -27.54
CA ASP A 156 2.31 -0.69 -28.64
C ASP A 156 1.23 -0.04 -29.53
N ILE A 157 0.20 0.56 -28.93
CA ILE A 157 -0.85 1.29 -29.67
C ILE A 157 -0.26 2.48 -30.43
N VAL A 158 0.62 3.27 -29.80
CA VAL A 158 1.26 4.41 -30.49
C VAL A 158 2.04 3.90 -31.69
N THR A 159 2.81 2.82 -31.55
CA THR A 159 3.57 2.27 -32.68
C THR A 159 2.67 1.68 -33.77
N SER A 160 1.52 1.11 -33.45
CA SER A 160 0.57 0.64 -34.46
C SER A 160 -0.08 1.79 -35.21
N LEU A 161 -0.52 2.83 -34.50
CA LEU A 161 -1.07 4.05 -35.11
C LEU A 161 -0.04 4.77 -35.98
N GLU A 162 1.22 4.84 -35.55
CA GLU A 162 2.30 5.39 -36.38
C GLU A 162 2.52 4.59 -37.66
N LYS A 163 2.41 3.26 -37.61
CA LYS A 163 2.49 2.40 -38.81
C LYS A 163 1.30 2.65 -39.73
N GLU A 164 0.08 2.68 -39.20
CA GLU A 164 -1.14 2.98 -39.98
C GLU A 164 -1.06 4.36 -40.64
N LEU A 165 -0.59 5.38 -39.91
CA LEU A 165 -0.40 6.73 -40.44
C LEU A 165 0.65 6.76 -41.55
N LYS A 166 1.75 6.02 -41.41
CA LYS A 166 2.74 5.87 -42.49
C LYS A 166 2.12 5.21 -43.72
N VAL A 167 1.42 4.09 -43.55
CA VAL A 167 0.74 3.39 -44.66
C VAL A 167 -0.29 4.29 -45.35
N SER A 168 -1.15 4.97 -44.58
CA SER A 168 -2.13 5.92 -45.09
C SER A 168 -1.49 7.06 -45.89
N LYS A 169 -0.33 7.58 -45.44
CA LYS A 169 0.43 8.56 -46.22
C LYS A 169 0.87 7.99 -47.56
N TYR A 170 1.47 6.80 -47.60
CA TYR A 170 1.91 6.18 -48.86
C TYR A 170 0.74 5.90 -49.83
N VAL A 171 -0.41 5.44 -49.33
CA VAL A 171 -1.61 5.23 -50.14
C VAL A 171 -2.11 6.55 -50.72
N ASN A 172 -2.21 7.60 -49.91
CA ASN A 172 -2.62 8.94 -50.39
C ASN A 172 -1.66 9.51 -51.45
N TYR A 173 -0.35 9.34 -51.28
CA TYR A 173 0.62 9.76 -52.31
C TYR A 173 0.47 8.96 -53.61
N GLY A 174 0.23 7.65 -53.52
CA GLY A 174 0.00 6.78 -54.67
C GLY A 174 -1.31 7.10 -55.40
N GLU A 175 -2.41 7.29 -54.68
CA GLU A 175 -3.68 7.73 -55.24
C GLU A 175 -3.55 9.11 -55.90
N GLY A 176 -2.90 10.08 -55.24
CA GLY A 176 -2.60 11.39 -55.81
C GLY A 176 -1.78 11.31 -57.10
N MET A 177 -0.82 10.38 -57.17
CA MET A 177 -0.03 10.12 -58.38
C MET A 177 -0.88 9.49 -59.49
N ASN A 178 -1.76 8.53 -59.18
CA ASN A 178 -2.70 7.96 -60.15
C ASN A 178 -3.68 9.02 -60.70
N TYR A 179 -4.20 9.90 -59.86
CA TYR A 179 -5.03 11.02 -60.30
C TYR A 179 -4.25 11.98 -61.19
N MET A 180 -2.98 12.24 -60.88
CA MET A 180 -2.10 13.09 -61.68
C MET A 180 -1.81 12.47 -63.06
N GLU A 181 -1.53 11.16 -63.13
CA GLU A 181 -1.32 10.43 -64.37
C GLU A 181 -2.57 10.41 -65.24
N MET A 182 -3.75 10.14 -64.64
CA MET A 182 -5.01 10.16 -65.37
C MET A 182 -5.35 11.57 -65.87
N ASN A 183 -5.12 12.59 -65.04
CA ASN A 183 -5.32 13.99 -65.44
C ASN A 183 -4.36 14.40 -66.56
N TRP A 184 -3.12 13.91 -66.55
CA TRP A 184 -2.16 14.12 -67.63
C TRP A 184 -2.64 13.49 -68.96
N SER A 185 -3.10 12.24 -68.91
CA SER A 185 -3.67 11.56 -70.07
C SER A 185 -4.90 12.29 -70.62
N LEU A 186 -5.81 12.72 -69.73
CA LEU A 186 -6.98 13.52 -70.11
C LEU A 186 -6.58 14.86 -70.73
N MET A 187 -5.55 15.53 -70.20
CA MET A 187 -5.03 16.76 -70.79
C MET A 187 -4.45 16.54 -72.18
N ASP A 188 -3.73 15.44 -72.41
CA ASP A 188 -3.23 15.07 -73.74
C ASP A 188 -4.36 14.75 -74.73
N GLU A 189 -5.38 14.03 -74.29
CA GLU A 189 -6.59 13.78 -75.09
C GLU A 189 -7.33 15.06 -75.45
N ILE A 190 -7.56 15.93 -74.46
CA ILE A 190 -8.17 17.26 -74.66
C ILE A 190 -7.31 18.07 -75.63
N TYR A 191 -5.98 18.04 -75.49
CA TYR A 191 -5.07 18.73 -76.40
C TYR A 191 -5.20 18.21 -77.83
N LYS A 192 -5.21 16.88 -78.04
CA LYS A 192 -5.42 16.25 -79.35
C LYS A 192 -6.76 16.64 -79.96
N ILE A 193 -7.84 16.64 -79.17
CA ILE A 193 -9.17 17.04 -79.62
C ILE A 193 -9.18 18.52 -79.99
N ARG A 194 -8.61 19.40 -79.16
CA ARG A 194 -8.48 20.83 -79.45
C ARG A 194 -7.67 21.09 -80.71
N LYS A 195 -6.62 20.31 -80.97
CA LYS A 195 -5.81 20.39 -82.20
C LYS A 195 -6.62 19.97 -83.43
N LYS A 196 -7.38 18.87 -83.34
CA LYS A 196 -8.30 18.43 -84.41
C LYS A 196 -9.38 19.48 -84.67
N LEU A 197 -9.98 20.03 -83.62
CA LEU A 197 -10.97 21.10 -83.72
C LEU A 197 -10.39 22.34 -84.38
N LYS A 198 -9.19 22.76 -83.97
CA LYS A 198 -8.48 23.90 -84.58
C LYS A 198 -8.24 23.66 -86.07
N PHE A 199 -7.80 22.46 -86.46
CA PHE A 199 -7.61 22.12 -87.87
C PHE A 199 -8.91 22.19 -88.67
N VAL A 200 -10.02 21.67 -88.14
CA VAL A 200 -11.33 21.79 -88.78
C VAL A 200 -11.79 23.24 -88.85
N GLN A 201 -11.58 24.03 -87.79
CA GLN A 201 -11.88 25.46 -87.76
C GLN A 201 -11.08 26.22 -88.83
N THR A 202 -9.78 25.96 -88.98
CA THR A 202 -8.97 26.59 -90.04
C THR A 202 -9.47 26.19 -91.42
N ARG A 203 -9.82 24.92 -91.64
CA ARG A 203 -10.40 24.48 -92.92
C ARG A 203 -11.74 25.15 -93.23
N VAL A 204 -12.60 25.32 -92.22
CA VAL A 204 -13.85 26.06 -92.37
C VAL A 204 -13.57 27.52 -92.70
N GLN A 205 -12.64 28.17 -92.00
CA GLN A 205 -12.21 29.54 -92.30
C GLN A 205 -11.61 29.67 -93.71
N ASP A 206 -10.81 28.71 -94.17
CA ASP A 206 -10.26 28.68 -95.53
C ASP A 206 -11.37 28.50 -96.58
N MET A 207 -12.37 27.65 -96.30
CA MET A 207 -13.56 27.51 -97.15
C MET A 207 -14.41 28.79 -97.14
N GLU A 208 -14.60 29.42 -95.98
CA GLU A 208 -15.32 30.69 -95.84
C GLU A 208 -14.60 31.82 -96.58
N THR A 209 -13.27 31.91 -96.48
CA THR A 209 -12.47 32.88 -97.23
C THR A 209 -12.46 32.59 -98.71
N LEU A 210 -12.44 31.32 -99.15
CA LEU A 210 -12.63 30.98 -100.58
C LEU A 210 -14.01 31.37 -101.09
N ILE A 211 -15.06 31.16 -100.29
CA ILE A 211 -16.42 31.61 -100.60
C ILE A 211 -16.46 33.15 -100.65
N PHE A 212 -15.83 33.82 -99.68
CA PHE A 212 -15.77 35.27 -99.60
C PHE A 212 -14.94 35.91 -100.73
N VAL A 213 -13.82 35.30 -101.11
CA VAL A 213 -12.93 35.73 -102.22
C VAL A 213 -13.59 35.45 -103.58
N LYS A 214 -14.35 34.36 -103.74
CA LYS A 214 -15.23 34.18 -104.93
C LYS A 214 -16.34 35.23 -104.99
N LEU A 215 -16.72 35.80 -103.85
CA LEU A 215 -17.70 36.89 -103.72
C LEU A 215 -17.04 38.28 -103.65
N ASN A 216 -15.85 38.49 -104.24
CA ASN A 216 -15.23 39.83 -104.43
C ASN A 216 -15.97 40.69 -105.49
N LYS A 217 -17.30 40.75 -105.37
CA LYS A 217 -18.11 41.95 -105.61
C LYS A 217 -18.96 42.07 -104.35
N THR A 218 -19.02 43.25 -103.74
CA THR A 218 -19.85 43.52 -102.57
C THR A 218 -21.29 43.03 -102.78
N TYR A 219 -21.62 41.85 -102.27
CA TYR A 219 -22.98 41.31 -102.26
C TYR A 219 -23.55 41.45 -100.86
N SER A 220 -24.66 42.17 -100.77
CA SER A 220 -25.42 42.30 -99.53
C SER A 220 -25.89 40.91 -99.05
N PRO A 221 -25.91 40.62 -97.73
CA PRO A 221 -26.29 39.32 -97.16
C PRO A 221 -27.65 38.77 -97.66
N ARG A 222 -28.55 39.64 -98.14
CA ARG A 222 -29.85 39.26 -98.72
C ARG A 222 -29.77 38.69 -100.15
N GLN A 223 -28.74 39.03 -100.91
CA GLN A 223 -28.53 38.53 -102.27
C GLN A 223 -27.88 37.15 -102.27
N VAL A 224 -26.96 36.89 -101.33
CA VAL A 224 -26.36 35.56 -101.12
C VAL A 224 -27.41 34.54 -100.64
N GLN A 225 -28.34 34.96 -99.76
CA GLN A 225 -29.46 34.10 -99.34
C GLN A 225 -30.44 33.77 -100.49
N LYS A 226 -30.59 34.63 -101.50
CA LYS A 226 -31.41 34.33 -102.69
C LYS A 226 -30.74 33.31 -103.62
N ILE A 227 -29.42 33.41 -103.81
CA ILE A 227 -28.66 32.51 -104.68
C ILE A 227 -28.53 31.11 -104.07
N ILE A 228 -28.39 31.01 -102.74
CA ILE A 228 -28.37 29.71 -102.03
C ILE A 228 -29.75 29.04 -102.05
N LYS A 229 -30.85 29.81 -101.95
CA LYS A 229 -32.22 29.25 -102.08
C LYS A 229 -32.53 28.77 -103.50
N SER A 230 -32.10 29.47 -104.54
CA SER A 230 -32.28 29.03 -105.93
C SER A 230 -31.39 27.86 -106.37
N ALA A 231 -30.33 27.54 -105.61
CA ALA A 231 -29.44 26.41 -105.88
C ALA A 231 -29.80 25.12 -105.11
N LEU A 232 -30.80 25.18 -104.22
CA LEU A 232 -31.27 24.05 -103.41
C LEU A 232 -32.60 23.45 -103.93
N GLU A 233 -33.21 24.04 -104.96
CA GLU A 233 -34.39 23.50 -105.66
C GLU A 233 -33.96 22.89 -107.02
N PRO A 234 -34.26 21.61 -107.32
CA PRO A 234 -33.92 21.02 -108.62
C PRO A 234 -34.81 21.57 -109.75
N PRO A 235 -34.29 21.70 -110.99
CA PRO A 235 -35.03 22.28 -112.12
C PRO A 235 -36.32 21.50 -112.45
N GLU A 236 -37.40 22.24 -112.72
CA GLU A 236 -38.79 21.77 -112.89
C GLU A 236 -38.93 20.65 -113.95
N ASP A 237 -38.06 20.58 -114.97
CA ASP A 237 -38.09 19.56 -116.02
C ASP A 237 -37.77 18.13 -115.54
N VAL A 238 -37.11 17.96 -114.39
CA VAL A 238 -36.78 16.62 -113.83
C VAL A 238 -37.90 16.11 -112.90
N GLN A 239 -38.64 17.00 -112.25
CA GLN A 239 -39.77 16.63 -111.39
C GLN A 239 -40.96 16.11 -112.20
N GLU A 240 -41.28 16.74 -113.34
CA GLU A 240 -42.38 16.29 -114.20
C GLU A 240 -42.07 14.93 -114.85
N LYS A 241 -40.81 14.70 -115.25
CA LYS A 241 -40.37 13.42 -115.83
C LYS A 241 -40.29 12.29 -114.80
N CYS A 242 -39.93 12.59 -113.54
CA CYS A 242 -40.02 11.64 -112.44
C CYS A 242 -41.46 11.31 -112.06
N HIS A 243 -42.37 12.30 -112.05
CA HIS A 243 -43.80 12.05 -111.77
C HIS A 243 -44.44 11.16 -112.85
N ILE A 244 -44.22 11.46 -114.14
CA ILE A 244 -44.75 10.66 -115.24
C ILE A 244 -44.17 9.24 -115.24
N ASN A 245 -42.88 9.06 -114.95
CA ASN A 245 -42.27 7.73 -114.85
C ASN A 245 -42.77 6.94 -113.64
N MET A 246 -42.99 7.59 -112.50
CA MET A 246 -43.52 6.94 -111.30
C MET A 246 -44.99 6.56 -111.48
N GLU A 247 -45.80 7.41 -112.13
CA GLU A 247 -47.20 7.11 -112.43
C GLU A 247 -47.34 5.97 -113.45
N ASN A 248 -46.48 5.92 -114.48
CA ASN A 248 -46.43 4.82 -115.45
C ASN A 248 -45.92 3.50 -114.82
N ALA A 249 -44.97 3.57 -113.89
CA ALA A 249 -44.52 2.40 -113.14
C ALA A 249 -45.63 1.85 -112.21
N LEU A 250 -46.40 2.73 -111.56
CA LEU A 250 -47.54 2.35 -110.74
C LEU A 250 -48.67 1.71 -111.55
N LYS A 251 -49.01 2.26 -112.73
CA LYS A 251 -50.02 1.66 -113.64
C LYS A 251 -49.60 0.26 -114.12
N LYS A 252 -48.32 0.05 -114.47
CA LYS A 252 -47.80 -1.28 -114.83
C LYS A 252 -47.82 -2.25 -113.64
N ALA A 253 -47.47 -1.79 -112.43
CA ALA A 253 -47.49 -2.62 -111.24
C ALA A 253 -48.90 -3.12 -110.87
N ILE A 254 -49.93 -2.28 -111.03
CA ILE A 254 -51.33 -2.65 -110.81
C ILE A 254 -51.77 -3.75 -111.81
N LEU A 255 -51.45 -3.58 -113.09
CA LEU A 255 -51.81 -4.55 -114.12
C LEU A 255 -51.13 -5.92 -113.93
N VAL A 256 -49.86 -5.90 -113.48
CA VAL A 256 -49.12 -7.13 -113.15
C VAL A 256 -49.72 -7.79 -111.91
N LYS A 257 -50.11 -7.00 -110.89
CA LYS A 257 -50.73 -7.53 -109.67
C LYS A 257 -52.08 -8.21 -109.97
N GLU A 258 -52.92 -7.60 -110.79
CA GLU A 258 -54.19 -8.20 -111.22
C GLU A 258 -53.99 -9.51 -112.01
N LYS A 259 -52.99 -9.56 -112.90
CA LYS A 259 -52.64 -10.81 -113.62
C LYS A 259 -52.12 -11.89 -112.67
N VAL A 260 -51.30 -11.53 -111.68
CA VAL A 260 -50.78 -12.47 -110.68
C VAL A 260 -51.91 -12.99 -109.78
N ASP A 261 -52.89 -12.15 -109.42
CA ASP A 261 -54.06 -12.56 -108.63
C ASP A 261 -54.98 -13.51 -109.42
N LEU A 262 -55.13 -13.28 -110.73
CA LEU A 262 -55.88 -14.18 -111.61
C LEU A 262 -55.15 -15.52 -111.78
N LEU A 263 -53.82 -15.50 -111.91
CA LEU A 263 -52.99 -16.70 -112.01
C LEU A 263 -52.95 -17.47 -110.68
N THR A 264 -52.90 -16.82 -109.53
CA THR A 264 -52.99 -17.50 -108.22
C THR A 264 -54.38 -18.06 -107.96
N LYS A 265 -55.47 -17.43 -108.44
CA LYS A 265 -56.80 -18.07 -108.46
C LYS A 265 -56.85 -19.29 -109.37
N LYS A 266 -56.28 -19.22 -110.58
CA LYS A 266 -56.19 -20.38 -111.48
C LYS A 266 -55.35 -21.50 -110.90
N VAL A 267 -54.19 -21.20 -110.31
CA VAL A 267 -53.33 -22.20 -109.64
C VAL A 267 -54.03 -22.79 -108.43
N LYS A 268 -54.69 -22.01 -107.56
CA LYS A 268 -55.49 -22.57 -106.44
C LYS A 268 -56.63 -23.46 -106.91
N ASN A 269 -57.29 -23.14 -108.03
CA ASN A 269 -58.34 -23.98 -108.60
C ASN A 269 -57.78 -25.27 -109.20
N ILE A 270 -56.63 -25.21 -109.87
CA ILE A 270 -55.93 -26.39 -110.40
C ILE A 270 -55.36 -27.25 -109.25
N GLN A 271 -54.88 -26.65 -108.16
CA GLN A 271 -54.39 -27.35 -106.98
C GLN A 271 -55.54 -28.01 -106.19
N LYS A 272 -56.72 -27.38 -106.14
CA LYS A 272 -57.96 -28.01 -105.63
C LYS A 272 -58.44 -29.15 -106.54
N ALA A 273 -58.35 -29.01 -107.87
CA ALA A 273 -58.69 -30.07 -108.83
C ALA A 273 -57.74 -31.27 -108.73
N MET A 274 -56.42 -31.05 -108.63
CA MET A 274 -55.43 -32.12 -108.45
C MET A 274 -55.58 -32.86 -107.12
N ILE A 275 -56.02 -32.19 -106.04
CA ILE A 275 -56.26 -32.85 -104.73
C ILE A 275 -57.59 -33.65 -104.72
N SER A 276 -58.61 -33.25 -105.49
CA SER A 276 -59.84 -34.04 -105.67
C SER A 276 -59.71 -35.19 -106.68
N GLU A 277 -58.77 -35.11 -107.63
CA GLU A 277 -58.58 -36.11 -108.70
C GLU A 277 -57.46 -37.13 -108.37
N ALA A 278 -56.56 -36.81 -107.43
CA ALA A 278 -55.58 -37.76 -106.85
C ALA A 278 -56.18 -38.74 -105.83
N ALA A 279 -57.50 -38.69 -105.57
CA ALA A 279 -58.18 -39.47 -104.53
C ALA A 279 -58.57 -40.92 -104.91
N PRO A 280 -58.65 -41.36 -106.20
CA PRO A 280 -58.90 -42.78 -106.49
C PRO A 280 -58.05 -43.44 -107.61
N LEU A 281 -56.74 -43.12 -107.76
CA LEU A 281 -55.81 -44.03 -108.46
C LEU A 281 -54.65 -44.56 -107.59
N LYS A 282 -54.58 -44.11 -106.32
CA LYS A 282 -53.84 -44.78 -105.22
C LYS A 282 -54.43 -46.14 -104.80
N LYS A 283 -55.36 -46.72 -105.57
CA LYS A 283 -56.07 -47.98 -105.31
C LYS A 283 -56.19 -48.89 -106.56
N ARG A 284 -55.10 -49.11 -107.30
CA ARG A 284 -54.86 -50.33 -108.10
C ARG A 284 -53.36 -50.32 -108.45
N LYS A 285 -52.50 -50.55 -107.45
CA LYS A 285 -51.97 -51.89 -107.11
C LYS A 285 -51.40 -52.54 -108.37
N MET A 286 -50.08 -52.66 -108.43
CA MET A 286 -49.42 -53.85 -107.87
C MET A 286 -50.03 -55.10 -108.50
N ARG A 287 -49.35 -55.62 -109.53
CA ARG A 287 -49.69 -56.64 -110.57
C ARG A 287 -49.43 -55.92 -111.90
N PHE A 288 -48.27 -55.97 -112.53
CA PHE A 288 -47.49 -57.15 -112.87
C PHE A 288 -45.99 -56.81 -112.80
N GLU A 289 -45.31 -57.43 -111.84
CA GLU A 289 -43.90 -57.82 -111.95
C GLU A 289 -43.87 -59.22 -112.60
N ILE A 290 -42.82 -59.47 -113.39
CA ILE A 290 -42.46 -60.68 -114.16
C ILE A 290 -43.14 -60.83 -115.52
#